data_AF-A0A8B4I5A6-F1
#
_entry.id   AF-A0A8B4I5A6-F1
#
_cell.length_a   1.000
_cell.length_b   1.000
_cell.length_c   1.000
_cell.angle_alpha   90.00
_cell.angle_beta   90.00
_cell.angle_gamma   90.00
#
_symmetry.space_group_name_H-M   'P 1'
#
loop_
_entity.id
_entity.type
_entity.pdbx_description
1 polymer ?
#
loop_
_entity_poly.entity_id
_entity_poly.type
_entity_poly.pdbx_seq_one_letter_code
_entity_poly.pdbx_strand_id
1 'polypeptide(L)'
;MELISRKEATKSKSVVYLILSSLLICWLPLSSASDINPARPDELIKKAEVENTKCRGGPGDDPNTPVACYEREKTMSKIQKLGWCWGPRESYGYQKKWILCSSDRNPSVADSVKTSRLDPSWRPFGSSMFFMSPAASNAPALTASIREGQIHINLMDPNSALCKSGESNGPNEAGPYKVNDTYLKFQSFCMNGTRIFGPSSAQGKDFMLKAVEAGSMKVELDAPPPLIFYGTDFDSVRRELMKTKSAL
;
A
#
# COMPACT_ATOMS: atom_id res chain seq x y z
N MET A 1 -9.65 -69.21 31.23
CA MET A 1 -8.90 -70.41 31.65
C MET A 1 -7.45 -70.15 31.28
N GLU A 2 -6.65 -69.44 32.09
CA GLU A 2 -6.05 -69.91 33.37
C GLU A 2 -5.18 -71.16 33.09
N LEU A 3 -3.85 -71.23 33.31
CA LEU A 3 -3.09 -70.97 34.54
C LEU A 3 -1.55 -70.87 34.27
N ILE A 4 -0.89 -69.90 34.91
CA ILE A 4 0.26 -69.99 35.86
C ILE A 4 1.56 -70.76 35.47
N SER A 5 2.73 -70.11 35.66
CA SER A 5 3.84 -70.53 36.59
C SER A 5 5.18 -69.81 36.31
N ARG A 6 5.49 -68.70 37.01
CA ARG A 6 6.50 -68.52 38.08
C ARG A 6 7.89 -69.17 37.95
N LYS A 7 8.95 -68.34 38.06
CA LYS A 7 10.02 -68.28 39.10
C LYS A 7 11.06 -67.21 38.68
N GLU A 8 11.15 -66.04 39.31
CA GLU A 8 11.94 -65.67 40.52
C GLU A 8 13.45 -65.91 40.42
N ALA A 9 14.28 -64.85 40.58
CA ALA A 9 15.16 -64.68 41.75
C ALA A 9 16.17 -63.49 41.64
N THR A 10 15.98 -62.49 42.52
CA THR A 10 16.99 -61.84 43.42
C THR A 10 18.11 -60.97 42.81
N LYS A 11 18.60 -59.86 43.40
CA LYS A 11 18.70 -59.48 44.83
C LYS A 11 19.13 -57.99 44.99
N SER A 12 18.48 -57.29 45.94
CA SER A 12 18.99 -56.42 47.04
C SER A 12 20.23 -55.53 46.80
N LYS A 13 20.25 -54.23 47.16
CA LYS A 13 20.08 -53.62 48.51
C LYS A 13 19.67 -52.14 48.30
N SER A 14 18.62 -51.60 48.95
CA SER A 14 18.60 -51.04 50.32
C SER A 14 19.70 -49.96 50.53
N VAL A 15 19.49 -48.75 51.08
CA VAL A 15 18.45 -48.15 51.92
C VAL A 15 18.81 -46.65 52.10
N VAL A 16 17.82 -45.76 51.96
CA VAL A 16 17.49 -44.57 52.78
C VAL A 16 18.62 -43.64 53.30
N TYR A 17 18.56 -42.35 52.94
CA TYR A 17 18.72 -41.17 53.83
C TYR A 17 18.11 -39.95 53.10
N LEU A 18 16.83 -39.61 53.32
CA LEU A 18 16.29 -38.60 54.23
C LEU A 18 16.80 -37.14 54.04
N ILE A 19 15.97 -36.37 53.31
CA ILE A 19 15.45 -35.00 53.57
C ILE A 19 16.44 -33.92 54.07
N LEU A 20 16.67 -32.88 53.25
CA LEU A 20 16.71 -31.45 53.64
C LEU A 20 17.05 -30.55 52.45
N SER A 21 16.06 -29.86 51.86
CA SER A 21 16.17 -28.45 51.42
C SER A 21 14.94 -28.03 50.58
N SER A 22 13.95 -27.47 51.25
CA SER A 22 12.97 -26.56 50.64
C SER A 22 13.70 -25.30 50.17
N LEU A 23 13.66 -24.98 48.87
CA LEU A 23 13.78 -23.65 48.23
C LEU A 23 14.38 -23.78 46.81
N LEU A 24 13.55 -23.94 45.79
CA LEU A 24 13.83 -23.40 44.44
C LEU A 24 12.50 -23.26 43.68
N ILE A 25 11.80 -22.20 44.03
CA ILE A 25 10.77 -21.59 43.18
C ILE A 25 11.49 -20.93 42.01
N CYS A 26 10.87 -21.07 40.84
CA CYS A 26 11.25 -20.51 39.54
C CYS A 26 12.52 -21.13 38.94
N TRP A 27 12.43 -21.49 37.67
CA TRP A 27 13.13 -20.87 36.54
C TRP A 27 12.46 -21.47 35.30
N LEU A 28 11.24 -21.00 35.03
CA LEU A 28 10.77 -20.98 33.64
C LEU A 28 11.82 -20.17 32.86
N PRO A 29 12.35 -20.64 31.72
CA PRO A 29 12.97 -19.73 30.79
C PRO A 29 11.87 -18.77 30.36
N LEU A 30 11.89 -17.58 30.95
CA LEU A 30 11.25 -16.41 30.44
C LEU A 30 11.84 -16.23 29.05
N SER A 31 11.13 -16.71 28.02
CA SER A 31 11.41 -16.31 26.64
C SER A 31 11.45 -14.80 26.67
N SER A 32 12.64 -14.23 26.56
CA SER A 32 12.79 -12.82 26.26
C SER A 32 12.04 -12.62 24.97
N ALA A 33 10.84 -12.02 25.06
CA ALA A 33 10.34 -11.24 23.96
C ALA A 33 11.49 -10.28 23.65
N SER A 34 12.13 -10.46 22.49
CA SER A 34 13.05 -9.46 21.99
C SER A 34 12.21 -8.19 21.91
N ASP A 35 12.47 -7.26 22.84
CA ASP A 35 12.04 -5.89 22.68
C ASP A 35 12.46 -5.49 21.28
N ILE A 36 11.48 -5.26 20.42
CA ILE A 36 11.68 -4.64 19.12
C ILE A 36 12.09 -3.21 19.43
N ASN A 37 13.34 -3.02 19.82
CA ASN A 37 14.00 -1.74 19.72
C ASN A 37 14.41 -1.64 18.26
N PRO A 38 13.70 -0.87 17.41
CA PRO A 38 14.14 -0.69 16.04
C PRO A 38 15.48 0.03 16.09
N ALA A 39 16.57 -0.74 15.98
CA ALA A 39 17.92 -0.22 15.91
C ALA A 39 17.93 0.95 14.92
N ARG A 40 18.26 2.14 15.42
CA ARG A 40 18.23 3.36 14.62
C ARG A 40 19.17 3.16 13.43
N PRO A 41 18.69 3.31 12.19
CA PRO A 41 19.51 3.06 11.01
C PRO A 41 20.37 4.30 10.70
N ASP A 42 21.18 4.72 11.68
CA ASP A 42 21.93 5.99 11.66
C ASP A 42 22.78 6.17 10.41
N GLU A 43 23.43 5.10 9.95
CA GLU A 43 24.23 5.13 8.72
C GLU A 43 23.37 5.35 7.47
N LEU A 44 22.18 4.72 7.41
CA LEU A 44 21.26 4.92 6.29
C LEU A 44 20.65 6.33 6.33
N ILE A 45 20.27 6.82 7.51
CA ILE A 45 19.75 8.18 7.70
C ILE A 45 20.78 9.21 7.27
N LYS A 46 22.03 9.07 7.72
CA LYS A 46 23.15 9.94 7.31
C LYS A 46 23.36 9.89 5.79
N LYS A 47 23.30 8.69 5.20
CA LYS A 47 23.40 8.51 3.74
C LYS A 47 22.24 9.22 3.01
N ALA A 48 21.01 9.06 3.49
CA ALA A 48 19.84 9.70 2.90
C ALA A 48 19.90 11.23 2.98
N GLU A 49 20.44 11.81 4.05
CA GLU A 49 20.63 13.26 4.17
C GLU A 49 21.67 13.79 3.17
N VAL A 50 22.78 13.08 2.99
CA VAL A 50 23.79 13.41 1.97
C VAL A 50 23.20 13.33 0.56
N GLU A 51 22.47 12.27 0.25
CA GLU A 51 21.81 12.08 -1.06
C GLU A 51 20.69 13.11 -1.28
N ASN A 52 19.95 13.49 -0.23
CA ASN A 52 18.92 14.52 -0.29
C ASN A 52 19.51 15.91 -0.58
N THR A 53 20.67 16.25 0.02
CA THR A 53 21.38 17.49 -0.29
C THR A 53 21.85 17.50 -1.74
N LYS A 54 22.39 16.39 -2.25
CA LYS A 54 22.81 16.28 -3.67
C LYS A 54 21.61 16.39 -4.63
N CYS A 55 20.50 15.75 -4.30
CA CYS A 55 19.29 15.79 -5.12
C CYS A 55 18.63 17.18 -5.14
N ARG A 56 18.56 17.89 -4.01
CA ARG A 56 17.86 19.20 -3.93
C ARG A 56 18.76 20.40 -4.16
N GLY A 57 20.06 20.25 -3.90
CA GLY A 57 21.08 21.30 -4.05
C GLY A 57 21.94 21.15 -5.31
N GLY A 58 21.77 20.07 -6.09
CA GLY A 58 22.47 19.87 -7.35
C GLY A 58 21.90 20.74 -8.49
N PRO A 59 22.72 21.12 -9.49
CA PRO A 59 22.23 21.79 -10.69
C PRO A 59 21.28 20.86 -11.46
N GLY A 60 20.17 21.40 -11.98
CA GLY A 60 19.18 20.61 -12.73
C GLY A 60 19.73 19.97 -14.00
N ASP A 61 20.73 20.60 -14.63
CA ASP A 61 21.38 20.12 -15.85
C ASP A 61 22.60 19.21 -15.59
N ASP A 62 22.96 18.98 -14.32
CA ASP A 62 24.02 18.03 -13.96
C ASP A 62 23.47 16.60 -14.04
N PRO A 63 24.02 15.72 -14.89
CA PRO A 63 23.56 14.32 -15.01
C PRO A 63 23.69 13.53 -13.70
N ASN A 64 24.46 13.99 -12.73
CA ASN A 64 24.59 13.37 -11.41
C ASN A 64 23.42 13.71 -10.47
N THR A 65 22.68 14.81 -10.71
CA THR A 65 21.52 15.20 -9.91
C THR A 65 20.38 14.17 -9.98
N PRO A 66 19.91 13.70 -11.16
CA PRO A 66 18.88 12.66 -11.22
C PRO A 66 19.35 11.32 -10.64
N VAL A 67 20.63 10.97 -10.79
CA VAL A 67 21.22 9.77 -10.15
C VAL A 67 21.17 9.88 -8.63
N ALA A 68 21.55 11.04 -8.08
CA ALA A 68 21.48 11.29 -6.65
C ALA A 68 20.04 11.25 -6.12
N CYS A 69 19.06 11.75 -6.89
CA CYS A 69 17.64 11.64 -6.54
C CYS A 69 17.14 10.20 -6.53
N TYR A 70 17.57 9.37 -7.48
CA TYR A 70 17.21 7.95 -7.52
C TYR A 70 17.79 7.17 -6.33
N GLU A 71 19.06 7.39 -6.00
CA GLU A 71 19.70 6.74 -4.85
C GLU A 71 19.10 7.21 -3.51
N ARG A 72 18.75 8.49 -3.40
CA ARG A 72 17.98 9.04 -2.27
C ARG A 72 16.69 8.26 -2.05
N GLU A 73 15.87 8.09 -3.09
CA GLU A 73 14.59 7.38 -2.95
C GLU A 73 14.78 5.91 -2.52
N LYS A 74 15.80 5.22 -3.04
CA LYS A 74 16.15 3.87 -2.58
C LYS A 74 16.52 3.84 -1.10
N THR A 75 17.38 4.75 -0.66
CA THR A 75 17.84 4.81 0.73
C THR A 75 16.68 5.17 1.66
N MET A 76 15.84 6.14 1.28
CA MET A 76 14.63 6.51 2.03
C MET A 76 13.66 5.33 2.16
N SER A 77 13.46 4.53 1.10
CA SER A 77 12.64 3.33 1.14
C SER A 77 13.18 2.27 2.12
N LYS A 78 14.51 2.09 2.18
CA LYS A 78 15.15 1.19 3.16
C LYS A 78 14.91 1.65 4.59
N ILE A 79 15.05 2.95 4.86
CA ILE A 79 14.81 3.54 6.19
C ILE A 79 13.34 3.36 6.61
N GLN A 80 12.39 3.53 5.67
CA GLN A 80 10.97 3.31 5.93
C GLN A 80 10.64 1.85 6.26
N LYS A 81 11.27 0.88 5.57
CA LYS A 81 11.12 -0.56 5.91
C LYS A 81 11.63 -0.89 7.32
N LEU A 82 12.49 -0.06 7.89
CA LEU A 82 12.99 -0.17 9.27
C LEU A 82 12.14 0.60 10.29
N GLY A 83 10.98 1.12 9.88
CA GLY A 83 10.03 1.82 10.77
C GLY A 83 10.31 3.29 10.99
N TRP A 84 11.05 3.95 10.08
CA TRP A 84 11.39 5.38 10.18
C TRP A 84 10.76 6.21 9.06
N CYS A 85 10.12 7.31 9.43
CA CYS A 85 9.31 8.15 8.55
C CYS A 85 9.95 9.54 8.36
N TRP A 86 9.83 10.10 7.16
CA TRP A 86 10.36 11.44 6.84
C TRP A 86 9.38 12.54 7.25
N GLY A 87 9.42 12.88 8.55
CA GLY A 87 8.60 13.91 9.20
C GLY A 87 7.08 13.67 9.08
N PRO A 88 6.27 14.50 9.75
CA PRO A 88 4.83 14.53 9.52
C PRO A 88 4.48 14.94 8.07
N ARG A 89 3.31 14.53 7.59
CA ARG A 89 2.92 14.75 6.18
C ARG A 89 2.68 16.23 5.90
N GLU A 90 2.08 16.91 6.86
CA GLU A 90 1.73 18.32 6.93
C GLU A 90 2.93 19.25 7.12
N SER A 91 4.11 18.72 7.48
CA SER A 91 5.31 19.56 7.60
C SER A 91 5.84 19.94 6.23
N TYR A 92 6.27 21.20 6.09
CA TYR A 92 6.98 21.63 4.88
C TYR A 92 8.31 20.89 4.74
N GLY A 93 8.77 20.71 3.50
CA GLY A 93 9.93 19.86 3.21
C GLY A 93 11.22 20.22 3.95
N TYR A 94 11.40 21.49 4.35
CA TYR A 94 12.55 21.96 5.13
C TYR A 94 12.41 21.75 6.65
N GLN A 95 11.20 21.41 7.12
CA GLN A 95 10.89 21.14 8.53
C GLN A 95 10.87 19.64 8.84
N LYS A 96 10.89 18.80 7.79
CA LYS A 96 10.86 17.34 7.94
C LYS A 96 12.19 16.84 8.50
N LYS A 97 12.08 15.89 9.41
CA LYS A 97 13.18 15.18 10.04
C LYS A 97 12.83 13.70 10.15
N TRP A 98 13.82 12.82 10.21
CA TRP A 98 13.57 11.41 10.48
C TRP A 98 12.96 11.25 11.87
N ILE A 99 11.78 10.63 11.92
CA ILE A 99 11.09 10.28 13.15
C ILE A 99 10.79 8.78 13.10
N LEU A 100 10.64 8.14 14.26
CA LEU A 100 10.00 6.84 14.29
C LEU A 100 8.61 6.98 13.67
N CYS A 101 8.27 6.06 12.78
CA CYS A 101 6.90 5.95 12.33
C CYS A 101 6.05 5.67 13.58
N SER A 102 5.20 6.61 13.94
CA SER A 102 4.33 6.48 15.12
C SER A 102 3.43 5.28 14.89
N SER A 103 3.55 4.23 15.71
CA SER A 103 2.65 3.08 15.66
C SER A 103 1.25 3.44 16.15
N ASP A 104 1.12 4.50 16.96
CA ASP A 104 -0.13 5.18 17.31
C ASP A 104 0.20 6.62 17.76
N ARG A 105 -0.21 7.63 16.98
CA ARG A 105 -0.42 9.07 17.30
C ARG A 105 -0.01 9.96 16.12
N ASN A 106 -0.99 10.30 15.30
CA ASN A 106 -1.08 11.59 14.62
C ASN A 106 -2.44 12.20 15.04
N PRO A 107 -2.50 13.35 15.73
CA PRO A 107 -3.76 13.92 16.21
C PRO A 107 -4.73 14.38 15.11
N SER A 108 -4.34 14.34 13.84
CA SER A 108 -5.28 14.47 12.70
C SER A 108 -6.00 13.16 12.34
N VAL A 109 -5.67 12.06 13.03
CA VAL A 109 -6.28 10.73 12.84
C VAL A 109 -7.40 10.46 13.84
N ALA A 110 -7.67 11.34 14.83
CA ALA A 110 -8.84 11.15 15.71
C ALA A 110 -10.18 11.19 14.95
N ASP A 111 -10.24 11.91 13.82
CA ASP A 111 -11.39 11.89 12.91
C ASP A 111 -11.29 10.80 11.81
N SER A 112 -10.12 10.17 11.65
CA SER A 112 -9.86 9.12 10.64
C SER A 112 -9.79 7.70 11.20
N VAL A 113 -10.06 7.48 12.51
CA VAL A 113 -10.20 6.11 13.06
C VAL A 113 -11.38 5.33 12.43
N LYS A 114 -12.24 5.99 11.63
CA LYS A 114 -13.28 5.30 10.84
C LYS A 114 -12.82 4.72 9.49
N THR A 115 -11.60 5.02 9.00
CA THR A 115 -11.11 4.59 7.68
C THR A 115 -10.02 3.50 7.71
N SER A 116 -9.75 2.86 8.86
CA SER A 116 -8.82 1.72 8.99
C SER A 116 -9.29 0.39 8.36
N ARG A 117 -10.30 0.43 7.49
CA ARG A 117 -10.85 -0.73 6.77
C ARG A 117 -10.78 -0.60 5.24
N LEU A 118 -10.05 0.38 4.73
CA LEU A 118 -9.87 0.52 3.29
C LEU A 118 -8.65 -0.28 2.83
N ASP A 119 -8.81 -0.99 1.73
CA ASP A 119 -7.73 -1.66 1.02
C ASP A 119 -6.59 -0.67 0.72
N PRO A 120 -5.32 -0.98 1.10
CA PRO A 120 -4.20 -0.07 0.89
C PRO A 120 -3.91 0.25 -0.58
N SER A 121 -4.43 -0.54 -1.53
CA SER A 121 -4.35 -0.26 -2.96
C SER A 121 -5.18 0.96 -3.38
N TRP A 122 -6.27 1.25 -2.67
CA TRP A 122 -7.14 2.39 -2.93
C TRP A 122 -6.80 3.56 -2.01
N ARG A 123 -6.38 4.67 -2.62
CA ARG A 123 -6.01 5.89 -1.90
C ARG A 123 -7.06 6.98 -2.12
N PRO A 124 -7.57 7.62 -1.06
CA PRO A 124 -8.52 8.72 -1.22
C PRO A 124 -7.86 9.92 -1.92
N PHE A 125 -8.63 10.60 -2.77
CA PHE A 125 -8.29 11.87 -3.41
C PHE A 125 -9.47 12.83 -3.27
N GLY A 126 -9.33 13.81 -2.39
CA GLY A 126 -10.46 14.64 -1.99
C GLY A 126 -11.56 13.81 -1.32
N SER A 127 -12.80 14.28 -1.40
CA SER A 127 -13.97 13.64 -0.75
C SER A 127 -14.71 12.66 -1.66
N SER A 128 -14.57 12.75 -2.97
CA SER A 128 -15.44 12.09 -3.95
C SER A 128 -14.72 11.15 -4.92
N MET A 129 -13.43 10.89 -4.69
CA MET A 129 -12.61 10.08 -5.57
C MET A 129 -11.60 9.24 -4.79
N PHE A 130 -11.31 8.06 -5.31
CA PHE A 130 -10.21 7.18 -4.90
C PHE A 130 -9.39 6.82 -6.12
N PHE A 131 -8.09 6.58 -5.94
CA PHE A 131 -7.19 6.13 -6.99
C PHE A 131 -6.37 4.91 -6.55
N MET A 132 -6.12 4.02 -7.51
CA MET A 132 -5.21 2.90 -7.41
C MET A 132 -4.16 3.03 -8.50
N SER A 133 -2.89 3.01 -8.12
CA SER A 133 -1.79 3.02 -9.08
C SER A 133 -1.48 1.59 -9.54
N PRO A 134 -1.18 1.37 -10.82
CA PRO A 134 -0.68 0.08 -11.28
C PRO A 134 0.75 -0.14 -10.77
N ALA A 135 1.26 -1.36 -10.96
CA ALA A 135 2.65 -1.69 -10.58
C ALA A 135 3.71 -0.90 -11.37
N ALA A 136 3.40 -0.46 -12.59
CA ALA A 136 4.31 0.32 -13.43
C ALA A 136 4.32 1.81 -13.03
N SER A 137 5.51 2.40 -12.86
CA SER A 137 5.66 3.84 -12.63
C SER A 137 5.22 4.66 -13.85
N ASN A 138 4.57 5.80 -13.63
CA ASN A 138 4.07 6.73 -14.66
C ASN A 138 2.95 6.20 -15.57
N ALA A 139 2.39 5.03 -15.25
CA ALA A 139 1.24 4.50 -15.97
C ALA A 139 -0.09 5.12 -15.48
N PRO A 140 -1.16 5.07 -16.31
CA PRO A 140 -2.49 5.51 -15.93
C PRO A 140 -2.97 4.86 -14.63
N ALA A 141 -3.47 5.67 -13.70
CA ALA A 141 -4.06 5.21 -12.46
C ALA A 141 -5.53 4.82 -12.69
N LEU A 142 -6.00 3.79 -11.99
CA LEU A 142 -7.42 3.49 -11.90
C LEU A 142 -8.06 4.44 -10.89
N THR A 143 -9.24 4.94 -11.21
CA THR A 143 -9.99 5.86 -10.37
C THR A 143 -11.40 5.35 -10.15
N ALA A 144 -11.90 5.52 -8.94
CA ALA A 144 -13.29 5.31 -8.57
C ALA A 144 -13.84 6.63 -8.04
N SER A 145 -14.91 7.13 -8.62
CA SER A 145 -15.54 8.38 -8.20
C SER A 145 -17.05 8.27 -8.22
N ILE A 146 -17.73 9.16 -7.51
CA ILE A 146 -19.19 9.24 -7.53
C ILE A 146 -19.65 10.48 -8.28
N ARG A 147 -20.55 10.29 -9.26
CA ARG A 147 -21.27 11.37 -9.94
C ARG A 147 -22.71 10.93 -10.14
N GLU A 148 -23.64 11.83 -9.85
CA GLU A 148 -25.09 11.57 -9.98
C GLU A 148 -25.55 10.30 -9.23
N GLY A 149 -24.87 9.99 -8.12
CA GLY A 149 -25.17 8.81 -7.32
C GLY A 149 -24.73 7.47 -7.91
N GLN A 150 -23.99 7.48 -9.02
CA GLN A 150 -23.38 6.29 -9.61
C GLN A 150 -21.87 6.33 -9.43
N ILE A 151 -21.29 5.15 -9.22
CA ILE A 151 -19.84 4.99 -9.18
C ILE A 151 -19.32 4.85 -10.60
N HIS A 152 -18.32 5.65 -10.94
CA HIS A 152 -17.64 5.65 -12.22
C HIS A 152 -16.22 5.16 -12.01
N ILE A 153 -15.86 4.09 -12.75
CA ILE A 153 -14.50 3.58 -12.83
C ILE A 153 -13.88 4.10 -14.12
N ASN A 154 -12.74 4.80 -14.02
CA ASN A 154 -12.01 5.33 -15.17
C ASN A 154 -10.50 5.19 -14.96
N LEU A 155 -9.74 5.27 -16.03
CA LEU A 155 -8.31 5.48 -15.99
C LEU A 155 -7.99 6.98 -16.06
N MET A 156 -6.97 7.39 -15.32
CA MET A 156 -6.46 8.76 -15.23
C MET A 156 -4.97 8.76 -15.57
N ASP A 157 -4.60 9.47 -16.64
CA ASP A 157 -3.23 9.61 -17.09
C ASP A 157 -2.82 11.10 -17.06
N PRO A 158 -2.08 11.52 -16.02
CA PRO A 158 -1.57 12.88 -15.93
C PRO A 158 -0.37 13.14 -16.86
N ASN A 159 0.20 12.10 -17.48
CA ASN A 159 1.39 12.18 -18.32
C ASN A 159 1.08 12.00 -19.81
N SER A 160 -0.20 11.92 -20.17
CA SER A 160 -0.64 11.68 -21.54
C SER A 160 -0.28 12.85 -22.46
N ALA A 161 0.48 12.58 -23.52
CA ALA A 161 0.76 13.55 -24.59
C ALA A 161 -0.50 14.00 -25.37
N LEU A 162 -1.63 13.29 -25.21
CA LEU A 162 -2.90 13.63 -25.86
C LEU A 162 -3.64 14.80 -25.21
N CYS A 163 -3.22 15.25 -24.02
CA CYS A 163 -3.82 16.40 -23.35
C CYS A 163 -2.77 17.48 -23.12
N LYS A 164 -3.02 18.69 -23.62
CA LYS A 164 -2.15 19.85 -23.37
C LYS A 164 -2.38 20.40 -21.97
N SER A 165 -1.37 21.05 -21.40
CA SER A 165 -1.50 21.71 -20.09
C SER A 165 -2.68 22.69 -20.09
N GLY A 166 -3.55 22.60 -19.08
CA GLY A 166 -4.77 23.42 -18.97
C GLY A 166 -5.93 23.01 -19.90
N GLU A 167 -5.73 22.04 -20.80
CA GLU A 167 -6.76 21.63 -21.76
C GLU A 167 -7.93 20.94 -21.06
N SER A 168 -9.14 21.35 -21.43
CA SER A 168 -10.36 20.63 -21.10
C SER A 168 -11.20 20.49 -22.37
N ASN A 169 -11.67 19.28 -22.67
CA ASN A 169 -12.46 19.01 -23.88
C ASN A 169 -13.58 18.00 -23.59
N GLY A 170 -14.48 17.83 -24.55
CA GLY A 170 -15.52 16.81 -24.50
C GLY A 170 -14.97 15.40 -24.76
N PRO A 171 -15.80 14.36 -24.57
CA PRO A 171 -15.40 12.99 -24.85
C PRO A 171 -15.10 12.79 -26.33
N ASN A 172 -13.95 12.20 -26.62
CA ASN A 172 -13.52 11.71 -27.92
C ASN A 172 -13.35 10.20 -27.87
N GLU A 173 -13.45 9.50 -29.01
CA GLU A 173 -13.18 8.06 -29.05
C GLU A 173 -11.75 7.74 -28.60
N ALA A 174 -11.58 6.60 -27.93
CA ALA A 174 -10.29 6.10 -27.48
C ALA A 174 -10.24 4.57 -27.61
N GLY A 175 -9.06 4.04 -27.90
CA GLY A 175 -8.86 2.60 -28.10
C GLY A 175 -9.35 2.12 -29.46
N PRO A 176 -9.40 0.79 -29.67
CA PRO A 176 -9.97 -0.20 -28.75
C PRO A 176 -9.01 -0.70 -27.66
N TYR A 177 -9.50 -0.83 -26.43
CA TYR A 177 -8.75 -1.37 -25.29
C TYR A 177 -9.38 -2.65 -24.77
N LYS A 178 -8.58 -3.52 -24.14
CA LYS A 178 -9.11 -4.70 -23.46
C LYS A 178 -9.10 -4.55 -21.95
N VAL A 179 -10.14 -5.05 -21.31
CA VAL A 179 -10.21 -5.27 -19.87
C VAL A 179 -10.47 -6.75 -19.65
N ASN A 180 -9.58 -7.44 -18.93
CA ASN A 180 -9.65 -8.89 -18.71
C ASN A 180 -9.93 -9.66 -20.01
N ASP A 181 -9.11 -9.42 -21.04
CA ASP A 181 -9.17 -10.05 -22.36
C ASP A 181 -10.45 -9.72 -23.20
N THR A 182 -11.33 -8.85 -22.69
CA THR A 182 -12.54 -8.41 -23.39
C THR A 182 -12.36 -7.02 -23.98
N TYR A 183 -12.61 -6.85 -25.28
CA TYR A 183 -12.58 -5.55 -25.94
C TYR A 183 -13.75 -4.67 -25.50
N LEU A 184 -13.44 -3.46 -25.07
CA LEU A 184 -14.42 -2.43 -24.76
C LEU A 184 -14.16 -1.19 -25.61
N LYS A 185 -15.24 -0.53 -26.04
CA LYS A 185 -15.15 0.80 -26.63
C LYS A 185 -14.88 1.82 -25.54
N PHE A 186 -13.81 2.59 -25.67
CA PHE A 186 -13.46 3.64 -24.74
C PHE A 186 -13.76 5.02 -25.32
N GLN A 187 -13.94 5.97 -24.43
CA GLN A 187 -13.89 7.39 -24.71
C GLN A 187 -12.87 8.04 -23.77
N SER A 188 -12.27 9.14 -24.20
CA SER A 188 -11.36 9.93 -23.40
C SER A 188 -11.65 11.41 -23.51
N PHE A 189 -11.38 12.15 -22.44
CA PHE A 189 -11.44 13.59 -22.41
C PHE A 189 -10.27 14.14 -21.59
N CYS A 190 -9.91 15.38 -21.86
CA CYS A 190 -8.94 16.13 -21.08
C CYS A 190 -9.67 16.92 -20.00
N MET A 191 -9.09 16.94 -18.81
CA MET A 191 -9.53 17.76 -17.68
C MET A 191 -8.29 18.39 -17.07
N ASN A 192 -8.11 19.69 -17.32
CA ASN A 192 -6.94 20.47 -16.91
C ASN A 192 -5.60 19.78 -17.30
N GLY A 193 -5.50 19.31 -18.54
CA GLY A 193 -4.33 18.61 -19.06
C GLY A 193 -4.14 17.17 -18.60
N THR A 194 -5.00 16.65 -17.72
CA THR A 194 -5.03 15.21 -17.38
C THR A 194 -5.97 14.48 -18.32
N ARG A 195 -5.54 13.36 -18.90
CA ARG A 195 -6.42 12.49 -19.70
C ARG A 195 -7.22 11.59 -18.78
N ILE A 196 -8.54 11.65 -18.88
CA ILE A 196 -9.46 10.71 -18.24
C ILE A 196 -10.08 9.85 -19.33
N PHE A 197 -10.09 8.53 -19.16
CA PHE A 197 -10.62 7.63 -20.16
C PHE A 197 -11.23 6.36 -19.55
N GLY A 198 -12.29 5.88 -20.18
CA GLY A 198 -13.08 4.77 -19.67
C GLY A 198 -14.08 4.26 -20.70
N PRO A 199 -14.83 3.20 -20.39
CA PRO A 199 -15.81 2.63 -21.31
C PRO A 199 -16.89 3.65 -21.70
N SER A 200 -17.24 3.70 -22.98
CA SER A 200 -18.24 4.63 -23.51
C SER A 200 -19.68 4.14 -23.31
N SER A 201 -19.90 2.82 -23.30
CA SER A 201 -21.22 2.21 -23.13
C SER A 201 -21.54 1.89 -21.66
N ALA A 202 -22.83 1.87 -21.31
CA ALA A 202 -23.28 1.46 -19.98
C ALA A 202 -22.84 0.02 -19.63
N GLN A 203 -22.89 -0.89 -20.60
CA GLN A 203 -22.42 -2.26 -20.45
C GLN A 203 -20.91 -2.34 -20.17
N GLY A 204 -20.11 -1.51 -20.85
CA GLY A 204 -18.67 -1.44 -20.61
C GLY A 204 -18.34 -0.87 -19.23
N LYS A 205 -19.09 0.13 -18.77
CA LYS A 205 -18.94 0.70 -17.42
C LYS A 205 -19.26 -0.32 -16.34
N ASP A 206 -20.35 -1.07 -16.49
CA ASP A 206 -20.74 -2.16 -15.59
C ASP A 206 -19.69 -3.29 -15.59
N PHE A 207 -19.18 -3.66 -16.77
CA PHE A 207 -18.11 -4.65 -16.89
C PHE A 207 -16.86 -4.22 -16.11
N MET A 208 -16.42 -2.97 -16.28
CA MET A 208 -15.23 -2.46 -15.59
C MET A 208 -15.44 -2.38 -14.07
N LEU A 209 -16.63 -2.00 -13.62
CA LEU A 209 -17.00 -2.04 -12.20
C LEU A 209 -16.92 -3.46 -11.62
N LYS A 210 -17.50 -4.45 -12.31
CA LYS A 210 -17.43 -5.86 -11.90
C LYS A 210 -16.00 -6.41 -11.89
N ALA A 211 -15.16 -5.99 -12.84
CA ALA A 211 -13.75 -6.38 -12.87
C ALA A 211 -13.00 -5.88 -11.62
N VAL A 212 -13.31 -4.65 -11.17
CA VAL A 212 -12.78 -4.11 -9.91
C VAL A 212 -13.31 -4.87 -8.70
N GLU A 213 -14.61 -5.20 -8.68
CA GLU A 213 -15.23 -5.98 -7.60
C GLU A 213 -14.67 -7.40 -7.47
N ALA A 214 -14.25 -8.01 -8.59
CA ALA A 214 -13.57 -9.30 -8.61
C ALA A 214 -12.14 -9.25 -8.04
N GLY A 215 -11.63 -8.04 -7.78
CA GLY A 215 -10.40 -7.76 -7.05
C GLY A 215 -9.10 -7.85 -7.83
N SER A 216 -9.17 -8.17 -9.12
CA SER A 216 -8.06 -8.01 -10.04
C SER A 216 -8.56 -7.57 -11.41
N MET A 217 -7.86 -6.61 -12.01
CA MET A 217 -8.19 -6.09 -13.32
C MET A 217 -6.93 -5.90 -14.15
N LYS A 218 -6.91 -6.50 -15.33
CA LYS A 218 -5.88 -6.34 -16.36
C LYS A 218 -6.42 -5.43 -17.45
N VAL A 219 -5.70 -4.36 -17.77
CA VAL A 219 -6.03 -3.45 -18.88
C VAL A 219 -4.90 -3.48 -19.91
N GLU A 220 -5.25 -3.85 -21.15
CA GLU A 220 -4.35 -3.76 -22.29
C GLU A 220 -4.65 -2.47 -23.07
N LEU A 221 -3.67 -1.57 -23.07
CA LEU A 221 -3.65 -0.35 -23.87
C LEU A 221 -2.81 -0.56 -25.14
N ASP A 222 -2.69 0.48 -25.98
CA ASP A 222 -2.00 0.41 -27.28
C ASP A 222 -0.52 -0.01 -27.20
N ALA A 223 0.12 0.18 -26.03
CA ALA A 223 1.52 -0.17 -25.81
C ALA A 223 1.68 -1.12 -24.60
N PRO A 224 2.49 -2.20 -24.72
CA PRO A 224 2.83 -3.06 -23.60
C PRO A 224 3.76 -2.36 -22.60
N PRO A 225 3.82 -2.82 -21.33
CA PRO A 225 3.09 -3.95 -20.77
C PRO A 225 1.63 -3.62 -20.37
N PRO A 226 0.75 -4.62 -20.22
CA PRO A 226 -0.59 -4.39 -19.69
C PRO A 226 -0.53 -3.81 -18.27
N LEU A 227 -1.50 -2.97 -17.96
CA LEU A 227 -1.71 -2.46 -16.61
C LEU A 227 -2.39 -3.53 -15.77
N ILE A 228 -1.85 -3.80 -14.60
CA ILE A 228 -2.43 -4.76 -13.66
C ILE A 228 -2.75 -4.04 -12.37
N PHE A 229 -4.02 -4.15 -11.97
CA PHE A 229 -4.59 -3.58 -10.76
C PHE A 229 -5.02 -4.71 -9.83
N TYR A 230 -4.64 -4.60 -8.56
CA TYR A 230 -4.99 -5.55 -7.51
C TYR A 230 -5.64 -4.80 -6.36
N GLY A 231 -6.85 -5.19 -5.97
CA GLY A 231 -7.54 -4.66 -4.80
C GLY A 231 -8.49 -5.70 -4.23
N THR A 232 -8.32 -6.07 -2.97
CA THR A 232 -9.10 -7.07 -2.25
C THR A 232 -10.40 -6.53 -1.61
N ASP A 233 -10.60 -5.21 -1.46
CA ASP A 233 -11.80 -4.65 -0.82
C ASP A 233 -12.32 -3.36 -1.47
N PHE A 234 -12.98 -3.50 -2.62
CA PHE A 234 -13.67 -2.40 -3.27
C PHE A 234 -14.97 -2.00 -2.54
N ASP A 235 -15.56 -2.88 -1.73
CA ASP A 235 -16.80 -2.58 -1.00
C ASP A 235 -16.61 -1.50 0.05
N SER A 236 -15.46 -1.46 0.71
CA SER A 236 -15.11 -0.35 1.62
C SER A 236 -15.00 0.98 0.86
N VAL A 237 -14.43 0.98 -0.34
CA VAL A 237 -14.36 2.18 -1.20
C VAL A 237 -15.76 2.63 -1.61
N ARG A 238 -16.61 1.70 -2.06
CA ARG A 238 -18.02 1.97 -2.40
C ARG A 238 -18.75 2.61 -1.24
N ARG A 239 -18.66 2.05 -0.04
CA ARG A 239 -19.31 2.60 1.15
C ARG A 239 -18.85 4.02 1.43
N GLU A 240 -17.57 4.31 1.29
CA GLU A 240 -17.04 5.64 1.55
C GLU A 240 -17.49 6.66 0.50
N LEU A 241 -17.43 6.30 -0.78
CA LEU A 241 -17.97 7.13 -1.87
C LEU A 241 -19.46 7.45 -1.66
N MET A 242 -20.25 6.49 -1.20
CA MET A 242 -21.69 6.67 -0.96
C MET A 242 -21.98 7.56 0.26
N LYS A 243 -21.12 7.57 1.29
CA LYS A 243 -21.27 8.52 2.42
C LYS A 243 -21.14 9.97 1.96
N THR A 244 -20.19 10.26 1.06
CA THR A 244 -19.98 11.61 0.55
C THR A 244 -21.20 12.12 -0.23
N LYS A 245 -21.93 11.24 -0.93
CA LYS A 245 -23.20 11.61 -1.59
C LYS A 245 -24.24 12.13 -0.60
N SER A 246 -24.29 11.59 0.62
CA SER A 246 -25.24 12.01 1.64
C SER A 246 -24.87 13.34 2.31
N ALA A 247 -23.69 13.89 2.03
CA ALA A 247 -23.20 15.14 2.61
C ALA A 247 -23.25 16.34 1.64
N LEU A 248 -23.68 16.12 0.39
CA LEU A 248 -23.91 17.12 -0.66
C LEU A 248 -25.41 17.26 -0.93
#